data_AF-A0A953TR38-F1
#
_entry.id   AF-A0A953TR38-F1
#
_cell.length_a   1.000
_cell.length_b   1.000
_cell.length_c   1.000
_cell.angle_alpha   90.00
_cell.angle_beta   90.00
_cell.angle_gamma   90.00
#
_symmetry.space_group_name_H-M   'P 1'
#
loop_
_entity.id
_entity.type
_entity.pdbx_description
1 polymer ?
#
loop_
_entity_poly.entity_id
_entity_poly.type
_entity_poly.pdbx_seq_one_letter_code
_entity_poly.pdbx_strand_id
1 'polypeptide(L)'
;MALVDSDGRLFGRLNLFDAVAGVVVLIMLALGAVGYRLLRVPALPTITTLTPSTLVSGPDLRIAVQGDNFLPYQRAYLQRTKRPNAVMHDLNPMTSFDNYALVNYSAVRFLVESPQQAEIRLPDDLKPGTYDLVFQNEANVVGVREAAITITPAPPAKPTRAPGPEAVVRVKGAFRDLTKEMAGQLTAGLKLPHGASEPWGEILSVKPAVPDEARLEFGDRSVIATMATRWQVPAELRVQCTVSGAQCYLPDTVLVEPGHNTSIDALGRPLPFSVTDLLPVVQERRTLANATIRLLGRADVVDMVHEHDADLSPGGDRDDPAKITAVLKRGEISSDLVPNPPEGIIRSVDTIAFLDCAAVFPVSRAPTGWWYRGQPIKAGASITFQTDTYIVRGVITSATFSTR
;
A
#
# COMPACT_ATOMS: atom_id res chain seq x y z
N MET A 1 -16.45 88.96 -54.51
CA MET A 1 -16.62 87.83 -55.48
C MET A 1 -17.71 86.95 -54.92
N ALA A 2 -18.77 86.69 -55.69
CA ALA A 2 -19.83 85.78 -55.25
C ALA A 2 -19.24 84.35 -55.18
N LEU A 3 -19.51 83.65 -54.07
CA LEU A 3 -19.00 82.29 -53.83
C LEU A 3 -19.58 81.27 -54.84
N VAL A 4 -20.77 81.55 -55.34
CA VAL A 4 -21.52 80.80 -56.35
C VAL A 4 -21.91 81.79 -57.45
N ASP A 5 -21.61 81.48 -58.71
CA ASP A 5 -22.00 82.31 -59.85
C ASP A 5 -23.46 82.06 -60.29
N SER A 6 -23.96 82.85 -61.24
CA SER A 6 -25.33 82.75 -61.76
C SER A 6 -25.64 81.41 -62.44
N ASP A 7 -24.61 80.66 -62.84
CA ASP A 7 -24.73 79.35 -63.47
C ASP A 7 -24.62 78.22 -62.43
N GLY A 8 -24.60 78.55 -61.14
CA GLY A 8 -24.53 77.58 -60.04
C GLY A 8 -23.16 76.97 -59.83
N ARG A 9 -22.07 77.62 -60.30
CA ARG A 9 -20.71 77.12 -60.13
C ARG A 9 -20.03 77.75 -58.91
N LEU A 10 -19.42 76.90 -58.07
CA LEU A 10 -18.52 77.31 -57.01
C LEU A 10 -17.19 77.78 -57.61
N PHE A 11 -16.79 79.00 -57.28
CA PHE A 11 -15.55 79.63 -57.77
C PHE A 11 -15.38 79.63 -59.30
N GLY A 12 -16.48 79.59 -60.06
CA GLY A 12 -16.49 79.58 -61.53
C GLY A 12 -15.94 78.32 -62.20
N ARG A 13 -15.61 77.26 -61.43
CA ARG A 13 -14.94 76.05 -61.95
C ARG A 13 -15.69 74.74 -61.72
N LEU A 14 -16.43 74.61 -60.61
CA LEU A 14 -17.09 73.36 -60.23
C LEU A 14 -18.60 73.58 -60.10
N ASN A 15 -19.41 72.70 -60.69
CA ASN A 15 -20.85 72.72 -60.47
C ASN A 15 -21.14 72.45 -58.98
N LEU A 16 -22.03 73.23 -58.36
CA LEU A 16 -22.42 73.08 -56.95
C LEU A 16 -22.88 71.65 -56.64
N PHE A 17 -23.62 71.01 -57.56
CA PHE A 17 -24.08 69.63 -57.38
C PHE A 17 -22.92 68.63 -57.33
N ASP A 18 -21.90 68.80 -58.18
CA ASP A 18 -20.72 67.94 -58.19
C ASP A 18 -19.90 68.10 -56.92
N ALA A 19 -19.79 69.33 -56.40
CA ALA A 19 -19.10 69.61 -55.14
C ALA A 19 -19.83 68.95 -53.95
N VAL A 20 -21.15 69.06 -53.88
CA VAL A 20 -21.96 68.40 -52.84
C VAL A 20 -21.85 66.88 -52.95
N ALA A 21 -21.93 66.32 -54.16
CA ALA A 21 -21.76 64.89 -54.39
C ALA A 21 -20.37 64.40 -53.91
N GLY A 22 -19.30 65.16 -54.22
CA GLY A 22 -17.95 64.86 -53.74
C GLY A 22 -17.83 64.84 -52.22
N VAL A 23 -18.46 65.79 -51.52
CA VAL A 23 -18.51 65.83 -50.05
C VAL A 23 -19.25 64.61 -49.49
N VAL A 24 -20.40 64.25 -50.07
CA VAL A 24 -21.17 63.06 -49.65
C VAL A 24 -20.34 61.78 -49.80
N VAL A 25 -19.63 61.63 -50.92
CA VAL A 25 -18.73 60.48 -51.15
C VAL A 25 -17.61 60.44 -50.11
N LEU A 26 -16.97 61.57 -49.80
CA LEU A 26 -15.94 61.64 -48.75
C LEU A 26 -16.49 61.25 -47.37
N ILE A 27 -17.69 61.71 -47.02
CA ILE A 27 -18.37 61.33 -45.78
C ILE A 27 -18.64 59.82 -45.76
N MET A 28 -19.15 59.25 -46.86
CA MET A 28 -19.40 57.81 -46.98
C MET A 28 -18.11 56.99 -46.85
N LEU A 29 -16.99 57.43 -47.44
CA LEU A 29 -15.69 56.76 -47.30
C LEU A 29 -15.17 56.84 -45.86
N ALA A 30 -15.31 57.99 -45.19
CA ALA A 30 -14.93 58.15 -43.80
C ALA A 30 -15.76 57.26 -42.87
N LEU A 31 -17.09 57.24 -43.05
CA LEU A 31 -17.99 56.34 -42.32
C LEU A 31 -17.70 54.88 -42.63
N GLY A 32 -17.38 54.55 -43.87
CA GLY A 32 -16.97 53.21 -44.28
C GLY A 32 -15.65 52.78 -43.63
N ALA A 33 -14.66 53.66 -43.54
CA ALA A 33 -13.39 53.39 -42.86
C ALA A 33 -13.57 53.22 -41.34
N VAL A 34 -14.40 54.07 -40.71
CA VAL A 34 -14.76 53.94 -39.29
C VAL A 34 -15.53 52.65 -39.04
N GLY A 35 -16.53 52.34 -39.86
CA GLY A 35 -17.30 51.10 -39.81
C GLY A 35 -16.41 49.88 -39.99
N TYR A 36 -15.52 49.88 -40.98
CA TYR A 36 -14.54 48.82 -41.17
C TYR A 36 -13.65 48.65 -39.94
N ARG A 37 -13.15 49.73 -39.34
CA ARG A 37 -12.31 49.65 -38.14
C ARG A 37 -13.06 49.12 -36.92
N LEU A 38 -14.35 49.45 -36.77
CA LEU A 38 -15.19 48.99 -35.66
C LEU A 38 -15.65 47.54 -35.84
N LEU A 39 -15.87 47.10 -37.08
CA LEU A 39 -16.41 45.77 -37.41
C LEU A 39 -15.33 44.75 -37.78
N ARG A 40 -14.08 45.17 -37.95
CA ARG A 40 -12.98 44.25 -38.24
C ARG A 40 -12.77 43.33 -37.05
N VAL A 41 -12.84 42.03 -37.30
CA VAL A 41 -12.52 41.00 -36.32
C VAL A 41 -11.13 41.27 -35.75
N PRO A 42 -10.94 41.25 -34.43
CA PRO A 42 -9.65 41.43 -33.79
C PRO A 42 -8.59 40.49 -34.36
N ALA A 43 -7.32 40.85 -34.19
CA ALA A 43 -6.21 40.00 -34.62
C ALA A 43 -6.32 38.59 -34.03
N LEU A 44 -5.69 37.62 -34.69
CA LEU A 44 -5.72 36.23 -34.24
C LEU A 44 -5.24 36.12 -32.77
N PRO A 45 -5.82 35.21 -31.97
CA PRO A 45 -5.41 34.98 -30.59
C PRO A 45 -3.93 34.57 -30.54
N THR A 46 -3.17 35.16 -29.63
CA THR A 46 -1.78 34.76 -29.39
C THR A 46 -1.60 34.35 -27.94
N ILE A 47 -1.05 33.15 -27.70
CA ILE A 47 -0.71 32.70 -26.34
C ILE A 47 0.74 33.07 -26.03
N THR A 48 0.93 33.80 -24.95
CA THR A 48 2.26 34.15 -24.44
C THR A 48 2.70 33.15 -23.37
N THR A 49 1.84 32.86 -22.39
CA THR A 49 2.16 31.94 -21.27
C THR A 49 0.98 31.06 -20.88
N LEU A 50 1.30 29.88 -20.32
CA LEU A 50 0.38 28.92 -19.73
C LEU A 50 0.90 28.54 -18.36
N THR A 51 0.09 28.67 -17.32
CA THR A 51 0.51 28.36 -15.94
C THR A 51 -0.58 27.60 -15.19
N PRO A 52 -0.30 26.36 -14.73
CA PRO A 52 0.89 25.54 -15.01
C PRO A 52 0.87 24.95 -16.43
N SER A 53 2.05 24.67 -17.01
CA SER A 53 2.20 23.92 -18.27
C SER A 53 2.35 22.40 -18.06
N THR A 54 2.57 21.97 -16.81
CA THR A 54 2.63 20.56 -16.42
C THR A 54 1.69 20.30 -15.25
N LEU A 55 0.81 19.31 -15.39
CA LEU A 55 -0.18 18.94 -14.39
C LEU A 55 -0.12 17.44 -14.11
N VAL A 56 -0.48 17.06 -12.88
CA VAL A 56 -0.67 15.66 -12.52
C VAL A 56 -2.11 15.28 -12.87
N SER A 57 -2.31 14.11 -13.50
CA SER A 57 -3.63 13.59 -13.83
C SER A 57 -4.52 13.54 -12.58
N GLY A 58 -5.74 14.06 -12.69
CA GLY A 58 -6.68 14.18 -11.58
C GLY A 58 -7.91 15.00 -11.99
N PRO A 59 -8.88 15.17 -11.09
CA PRO A 59 -10.06 15.98 -11.34
C PRO A 59 -9.76 17.49 -11.26
N ASP A 60 -10.62 18.31 -11.88
CA ASP A 60 -10.62 19.78 -11.81
C ASP A 60 -9.27 20.43 -12.18
N LEU A 61 -8.64 19.94 -13.25
CA LEU A 61 -7.40 20.52 -13.75
C LEU A 61 -7.67 21.89 -14.40
N ARG A 62 -6.94 22.91 -13.94
CA ARG A 62 -7.09 24.30 -14.40
C ARG A 62 -5.77 24.91 -14.82
N ILE A 63 -5.83 25.76 -15.83
CA ILE A 63 -4.67 26.45 -16.39
C ILE A 63 -5.02 27.90 -16.63
N ALA A 64 -4.20 28.80 -16.10
CA ALA A 64 -4.23 30.21 -16.45
C ALA A 64 -3.53 30.42 -17.80
N VAL A 65 -4.18 31.16 -18.69
CA VAL A 65 -3.71 31.51 -20.02
C VAL A 65 -3.50 33.01 -20.09
N GLN A 66 -2.30 33.43 -20.50
CA GLN A 66 -2.01 34.82 -20.80
C GLN A 66 -1.68 34.97 -22.29
N GLY A 67 -2.19 36.03 -22.90
CA GLY A 67 -2.04 36.25 -24.32
C GLY A 67 -2.63 37.58 -24.77
N ASP A 68 -3.03 37.64 -26.03
CA ASP A 68 -3.73 38.79 -26.63
C ASP A 68 -4.87 38.32 -27.51
N ASN A 69 -5.89 39.17 -27.64
CA ASN A 69 -7.07 39.00 -28.49
C ASN A 69 -7.93 37.76 -28.17
N PHE A 70 -8.07 37.41 -26.89
CA PHE A 70 -9.06 36.41 -26.48
C PHE A 70 -10.48 36.97 -26.62
N LEU A 71 -11.37 36.15 -27.17
CA LEU A 71 -12.75 36.53 -27.47
C LEU A 71 -13.72 35.66 -26.67
N PRO A 72 -14.79 36.22 -26.06
CA PRO A 72 -15.71 35.45 -25.21
C PRO A 72 -16.41 34.26 -25.91
N TYR A 73 -16.57 34.32 -27.23
CA TYR A 73 -17.21 33.27 -28.04
C TYR A 73 -16.22 32.27 -28.63
N GLN A 74 -14.92 32.43 -28.36
CA GLN A 74 -13.89 31.53 -28.82
C GLN A 74 -14.00 30.17 -28.12
N ARG A 75 -13.81 29.10 -28.89
CA ARG A 75 -13.75 27.74 -28.35
C ARG A 75 -12.31 27.27 -28.31
N ALA A 76 -11.98 26.50 -27.29
CA ALA A 76 -10.67 25.87 -27.15
C ALA A 76 -10.81 24.36 -27.10
N TYR A 77 -9.82 23.67 -27.65
CA TYR A 77 -9.76 22.23 -27.73
C TYR A 77 -8.35 21.73 -27.45
N LEU A 78 -8.25 20.52 -26.91
CA LEU A 78 -7.00 19.80 -26.78
C LEU A 78 -6.86 18.71 -27.83
N GLN A 79 -5.67 18.59 -28.38
CA GLN A 79 -5.25 17.50 -29.26
C GLN A 79 -3.95 16.90 -28.73
N ARG A 80 -3.77 15.58 -28.83
CA ARG A 80 -2.49 14.97 -28.44
C ARG A 80 -1.40 15.32 -29.45
N THR A 81 -0.27 15.84 -28.97
CA THR A 81 0.83 16.31 -29.81
C THR A 81 1.35 15.19 -30.72
N LYS A 82 1.69 15.55 -31.98
CA LYS A 82 2.22 14.64 -33.03
C LYS A 82 1.26 13.53 -33.50
N ARG A 83 -0.05 13.62 -33.24
CA ARG A 83 -1.04 12.76 -33.91
C ARG A 83 -1.54 13.45 -35.18
N PRO A 84 -1.45 12.81 -36.36
CA PRO A 84 -1.90 13.41 -37.61
C PRO A 84 -3.41 13.72 -37.53
N ASN A 85 -3.80 14.87 -38.06
CA ASN A 85 -5.19 15.31 -38.14
C ASN A 85 -5.96 14.33 -39.02
N ALA A 86 -6.77 13.45 -38.42
CA ALA A 86 -7.80 12.73 -39.17
C ALA A 86 -8.96 13.70 -39.39
N VAL A 87 -8.86 14.56 -40.40
CA VAL A 87 -10.02 15.30 -40.90
C VAL A 87 -10.85 14.31 -41.67
N MET A 88 -11.88 13.74 -41.05
CA MET A 88 -12.88 12.97 -41.77
C MET A 88 -13.80 13.99 -42.45
N HIS A 89 -13.59 14.22 -43.75
CA HIS A 89 -14.65 14.75 -44.61
C HIS A 89 -15.73 13.67 -44.71
N ASP A 90 -16.66 13.64 -43.74
CA ASP A 90 -17.83 12.78 -43.90
C ASP A 90 -18.75 13.43 -44.94
N LEU A 91 -18.81 12.84 -46.13
CA LEU A 91 -19.57 13.28 -47.30
C LEU A 91 -21.07 12.96 -47.18
N ASN A 92 -21.63 13.02 -45.96
CA ASN A 92 -23.05 12.75 -45.74
C ASN A 92 -23.85 14.06 -45.56
N PRO A 93 -24.60 14.53 -46.57
CA PRO A 93 -25.29 15.82 -46.56
C PRO A 93 -26.53 15.91 -45.65
N MET A 94 -26.80 14.90 -44.79
CA MET A 94 -28.01 14.85 -43.95
C MET A 94 -27.74 14.88 -42.44
N THR A 95 -26.50 14.94 -41.97
CA THR A 95 -26.20 15.15 -40.55
C THR A 95 -26.14 16.65 -40.24
N SER A 96 -26.90 17.07 -39.21
CA SER A 96 -26.92 18.46 -38.71
C SER A 96 -25.49 19.01 -38.54
N PHE A 97 -25.27 20.25 -39.01
CA PHE A 97 -24.00 20.98 -38.91
C PHE A 97 -23.52 21.20 -37.46
N ASP A 98 -24.33 20.88 -36.44
CA ASP A 98 -23.95 21.00 -35.03
C ASP A 98 -23.01 19.88 -34.54
N ASN A 99 -22.74 18.85 -35.36
CA ASN A 99 -21.94 17.68 -35.00
C ASN A 99 -20.56 17.59 -35.68
N TYR A 100 -19.96 18.70 -36.14
CA TYR A 100 -18.53 18.72 -36.48
C TYR A 100 -17.65 18.68 -35.21
N ALA A 101 -17.74 17.61 -34.44
CA ALA A 101 -16.72 17.29 -33.45
C ALA A 101 -15.54 16.67 -34.20
N LEU A 102 -14.45 17.42 -34.33
CA LEU A 102 -13.21 16.93 -34.90
C LEU A 102 -12.76 15.67 -34.14
N VAL A 103 -12.64 14.56 -34.86
CA VAL A 103 -12.20 13.27 -34.32
C VAL A 103 -10.79 13.46 -33.73
N ASN A 104 -10.66 13.28 -32.42
CA ASN A 104 -9.45 13.47 -31.56
C ASN A 104 -9.29 14.80 -30.81
N TYR A 105 -10.28 15.69 -30.84
CA TYR A 105 -10.25 16.88 -30.00
C TYR A 105 -11.10 16.69 -28.73
N SER A 106 -10.54 17.04 -27.58
CA SER A 106 -11.30 17.16 -26.33
C SER A 106 -11.66 18.63 -26.15
N ALA A 107 -12.95 18.95 -26.22
CA ALA A 107 -13.42 20.30 -25.93
C ALA A 107 -13.08 20.65 -24.47
N VAL A 108 -12.49 21.84 -24.26
CA VAL A 108 -12.20 22.35 -22.92
C VAL A 108 -13.08 23.54 -22.61
N ARG A 109 -13.31 23.79 -21.33
CA ARG A 109 -14.03 25.01 -20.93
C ARG A 109 -13.05 26.17 -20.96
N PHE A 110 -13.27 27.10 -21.87
CA PHE A 110 -12.49 28.33 -22.00
C PHE A 110 -13.27 29.49 -21.39
N LEU A 111 -12.73 30.07 -20.32
CA LEU A 111 -13.34 31.15 -19.56
C LEU A 111 -12.49 32.39 -19.77
N VAL A 112 -12.98 33.33 -20.59
CA VAL A 112 -12.25 34.57 -20.87
C VAL A 112 -12.58 35.60 -19.79
N GLU A 113 -11.55 36.10 -19.11
CA GLU A 113 -11.67 37.18 -18.13
C GLU A 113 -11.46 38.54 -18.81
N SER A 114 -10.47 38.62 -19.70
CA SER A 114 -10.16 39.81 -20.49
C SER A 114 -9.54 39.41 -21.83
N PRO A 115 -9.34 40.35 -22.78
CA PRO A 115 -8.65 40.05 -24.03
C PRO A 115 -7.22 39.51 -23.84
N GLN A 116 -6.64 39.63 -22.63
CA GLN A 116 -5.29 39.17 -22.31
C GLN A 116 -5.24 38.00 -21.33
N GLN A 117 -6.36 37.64 -20.68
CA GLN A 117 -6.39 36.65 -19.62
C GLN A 117 -7.60 35.72 -19.77
N ALA A 118 -7.35 34.42 -19.62
CA ALA A 118 -8.38 33.41 -19.62
C ALA A 118 -7.98 32.22 -18.72
N GLU A 119 -8.98 31.44 -18.31
CA GLU A 119 -8.81 30.16 -17.63
C GLU A 119 -9.29 29.04 -18.55
N ILE A 120 -8.53 27.95 -18.60
CA ILE A 120 -8.93 26.70 -19.23
C ILE A 120 -9.18 25.67 -18.13
N ARG A 121 -10.35 25.03 -18.15
CA ARG A 121 -10.61 23.81 -17.38
C ARG A 121 -10.57 22.59 -18.28
N LEU A 122 -9.73 21.63 -17.90
CA LEU A 122 -9.54 20.39 -18.64
C LEU A 122 -10.59 19.34 -18.23
N PRO A 123 -10.84 18.31 -19.06
CA PRO A 123 -11.67 17.17 -18.69
C PRO A 123 -11.03 16.35 -17.57
N ASP A 124 -11.85 15.80 -16.68
CA ASP A 124 -11.40 15.00 -15.53
C ASP A 124 -10.78 13.65 -15.94
N ASP A 125 -11.12 13.15 -17.13
CA ASP A 125 -10.66 11.86 -17.68
C ASP A 125 -9.46 12.01 -18.64
N LEU A 126 -8.81 13.18 -18.65
CA LEU A 126 -7.68 13.44 -19.52
C LEU A 126 -6.49 12.54 -19.15
N LYS A 127 -6.15 11.63 -20.07
CA LYS A 127 -5.05 10.67 -19.88
C LYS A 127 -3.69 11.36 -19.85
N PRO A 128 -2.66 10.73 -19.24
CA PRO A 128 -1.30 11.23 -19.31
C PRO A 128 -0.80 11.39 -20.76
N GLY A 129 -0.08 12.48 -21.03
CA GLY A 129 0.43 12.82 -22.36
C GLY A 129 0.68 14.32 -22.55
N THR A 130 1.29 14.67 -23.69
CA THR A 130 1.47 16.06 -24.12
C THR A 130 0.40 16.44 -25.13
N TYR A 131 -0.15 17.64 -24.98
CA TYR A 131 -1.30 18.14 -25.72
C TYR A 131 -1.01 19.52 -26.32
N ASP A 132 -1.47 19.69 -27.55
CA ASP A 132 -1.57 20.96 -28.26
C ASP A 132 -2.89 21.64 -27.88
N LEU A 133 -2.87 22.96 -27.79
CA LEU A 133 -4.05 23.78 -27.53
C LEU A 133 -4.47 24.48 -28.81
N VAL A 134 -5.71 24.25 -29.24
CA VAL A 134 -6.25 24.76 -30.50
C VAL A 134 -7.44 25.65 -30.21
N PHE A 135 -7.40 26.87 -30.75
CA PHE A 135 -8.50 27.81 -30.68
C PHE A 135 -9.28 27.85 -31.99
N GLN A 136 -10.60 27.90 -31.86
CA GLN A 136 -11.50 28.04 -32.98
C GLN A 136 -12.46 29.21 -32.78
N ASN A 137 -12.78 29.85 -33.89
CA ASN A 137 -13.91 30.75 -34.00
C ASN A 137 -14.88 30.16 -35.03
N GLU A 138 -16.06 29.77 -34.57
CA GLU A 138 -17.03 28.98 -35.36
C GLU A 138 -16.36 27.72 -35.96
N ALA A 139 -16.19 27.68 -37.28
CA ALA A 139 -15.57 26.56 -38.00
C ALA A 139 -14.07 26.79 -38.32
N ASN A 140 -13.50 27.95 -37.99
CA ASN A 140 -12.14 28.31 -38.37
C ASN A 140 -11.16 28.12 -37.21
N VAL A 141 -10.04 27.43 -37.47
CA VAL A 141 -8.89 27.41 -36.55
C VAL A 141 -8.20 28.77 -36.61
N VAL A 142 -8.16 29.46 -35.47
CA VAL A 142 -7.62 30.83 -35.37
C VAL A 142 -6.30 30.88 -34.60
N GLY A 143 -5.91 29.82 -33.91
CA GLY A 143 -4.61 29.73 -33.24
C GLY A 143 -4.30 28.32 -32.78
N VAL A 144 -3.02 27.95 -32.82
CA VAL A 144 -2.52 26.67 -32.31
C VAL A 144 -1.28 26.93 -31.47
N ARG A 145 -1.23 26.33 -30.29
CA ARG A 145 -0.04 26.24 -29.45
C ARG A 145 0.35 24.78 -29.32
N GLU A 146 1.42 24.41 -30.00
CA GLU A 146 1.99 23.07 -29.92
C GLU A 146 2.60 22.82 -28.54
N ALA A 147 2.48 21.57 -28.06
CA ALA A 147 2.98 21.10 -26.77
C ALA A 147 2.64 22.04 -25.60
N ALA A 148 1.43 22.60 -25.63
CA ALA A 148 0.94 23.56 -24.67
C ALA A 148 0.96 23.02 -23.23
N ILE A 149 0.57 21.76 -23.05
CA ILE A 149 0.32 21.16 -21.73
C ILE A 149 0.84 19.73 -21.69
N THR A 150 1.44 19.34 -20.56
CA THR A 150 1.80 17.94 -20.28
C THR A 150 1.08 17.43 -19.03
N ILE A 151 0.34 16.33 -19.18
CA ILE A 151 -0.30 15.60 -18.08
C ILE A 151 0.60 14.43 -17.69
N THR A 152 1.11 14.45 -16.46
CA THR A 152 1.86 13.34 -15.87
C THR A 152 0.91 12.37 -15.17
N PRO A 153 1.23 11.07 -15.13
CA PRO A 153 0.43 10.12 -14.37
C PRO A 153 0.40 10.51 -12.89
N ALA A 154 -0.76 10.35 -12.25
CA ALA A 154 -0.84 10.39 -10.81
C ALA A 154 0.16 9.40 -10.21
N PRO A 155 0.89 9.76 -9.14
CA PRO A 155 1.66 8.79 -8.38
C PRO A 155 0.76 7.59 -8.06
N PRO A 156 1.24 6.34 -8.21
CA PRO A 156 0.45 5.18 -7.85
C PRO A 156 -0.06 5.37 -6.43
N ALA A 157 -1.37 5.31 -6.25
CA ALA A 157 -1.98 5.42 -4.93
C ALA A 157 -1.27 4.41 -4.02
N LYS A 158 -0.72 4.87 -2.89
CA LYS A 158 -0.21 3.96 -1.87
C LYS A 158 -1.34 2.97 -1.59
N PRO A 159 -1.10 1.64 -1.69
CA PRO A 159 -2.16 0.65 -1.58
C PRO A 159 -2.89 0.87 -0.25
N THR A 160 -4.07 1.47 -0.31
CA THR A 160 -4.90 1.75 0.85
C THR A 160 -5.57 0.41 1.14
N ARG A 161 -4.93 -0.39 1.98
CA ARG A 161 -5.42 -1.73 2.29
C ARG A 161 -6.67 -1.62 3.15
N ALA A 162 -7.67 -2.44 2.83
CA ALA A 162 -8.89 -2.55 3.62
C ALA A 162 -8.56 -2.79 5.10
N PRO A 163 -9.31 -2.19 6.05
CA PRO A 163 -9.07 -2.37 7.48
C PRO A 163 -9.16 -3.87 7.81
N GLY A 164 -8.02 -4.45 8.18
CA GLY A 164 -7.93 -5.80 8.74
C GLY A 164 -8.03 -5.76 10.26
N PRO A 165 -8.27 -6.90 10.92
CA PRO A 165 -8.19 -6.97 12.37
C PRO A 165 -6.78 -6.60 12.86
N GLU A 166 -6.71 -5.82 13.94
CA GLU A 166 -5.46 -5.54 14.65
C GLU A 166 -5.02 -6.78 15.43
N ALA A 167 -3.72 -7.08 15.38
CA ALA A 167 -3.09 -8.12 16.16
C ALA A 167 -1.81 -7.60 16.82
N VAL A 168 -1.45 -8.22 17.95
CA VAL A 168 -0.15 -7.98 18.59
C VAL A 168 0.72 -9.22 18.38
N VAL A 169 1.91 -9.03 17.83
CA VAL A 169 2.86 -10.11 17.55
C VAL A 169 4.23 -9.82 18.18
N ARG A 170 4.99 -10.90 18.43
CA ARG A 170 6.41 -10.83 18.79
C ARG A 170 7.24 -11.01 17.53
N VAL A 171 8.17 -10.10 17.29
CA VAL A 171 9.06 -10.13 16.13
C VAL A 171 10.47 -10.37 16.63
N LYS A 172 11.10 -11.46 16.19
CA LYS A 172 12.53 -11.70 16.43
C LYS A 172 13.33 -11.26 15.23
N GLY A 173 14.44 -10.59 15.47
CA GLY A 173 15.31 -10.11 14.41
C GLY A 173 16.56 -9.43 14.95
N ALA A 174 17.16 -8.57 14.14
CA ALA A 174 18.27 -7.74 14.56
C ALA A 174 18.19 -6.35 13.92
N PHE A 175 18.42 -5.31 14.70
CA PHE A 175 18.78 -4.00 14.16
C PHE A 175 20.19 -4.11 13.57
N ARG A 176 20.39 -3.66 12.33
CA ARG A 176 21.67 -3.78 11.60
C ARG A 176 22.20 -2.40 11.23
N ASP A 177 23.39 -2.36 10.62
CA ASP A 177 24.00 -1.11 10.13
C ASP A 177 24.12 -0.01 11.20
N LEU A 178 24.32 -0.39 12.46
CA LEU A 178 24.37 0.53 13.59
C LEU A 178 25.80 1.03 13.84
N THR A 179 25.91 2.26 14.35
CA THR A 179 27.15 2.70 15.02
C THR A 179 27.25 2.06 16.40
N LYS A 180 28.44 2.03 16.98
CA LYS A 180 28.67 1.48 18.32
C LYS A 180 27.85 2.23 19.39
N GLU A 181 27.73 3.54 19.24
CA GLU A 181 26.96 4.41 20.14
C GLU A 181 25.46 4.10 20.05
N MET A 182 24.93 3.94 18.83
CA MET A 182 23.51 3.59 18.61
C MET A 182 23.19 2.20 19.17
N ALA A 183 24.08 1.23 18.94
CA ALA A 183 23.93 -0.12 19.46
C ALA A 183 23.83 -0.14 21.00
N GLY A 184 24.56 0.74 21.70
CA GLY A 184 24.49 0.88 23.16
C GLY A 184 23.23 1.57 23.69
N GLN A 185 22.45 2.24 22.84
CA GLN A 185 21.20 2.92 23.22
C GLN A 185 19.96 2.02 23.07
N LEU A 186 20.07 0.93 22.30
CA LEU A 186 18.98 -0.03 22.16
C LEU A 186 18.87 -0.88 23.44
N THR A 187 17.77 -0.69 24.18
CA THR A 187 17.52 -1.34 25.46
C THR A 187 16.11 -1.91 25.52
N ALA A 188 15.92 -2.94 26.35
CA ALA A 188 14.59 -3.45 26.65
C ALA A 188 13.72 -2.35 27.28
N GLY A 189 12.45 -2.28 26.89
CA GLY A 189 11.50 -1.24 27.30
C GLY A 189 11.48 -0.01 26.39
N LEU A 190 12.41 0.13 25.44
CA LEU A 190 12.39 1.23 24.48
C LEU A 190 11.12 1.17 23.63
N LYS A 191 10.33 2.26 23.67
CA LYS A 191 9.10 2.39 22.89
C LYS A 191 9.43 2.77 21.44
N LEU A 192 8.72 2.15 20.50
CA LEU A 192 8.85 2.39 19.07
C LEU A 192 7.75 3.38 18.65
N PRO A 193 8.08 4.65 18.38
CA PRO A 193 7.10 5.63 17.93
C PRO A 193 6.70 5.37 16.48
N HIS A 194 5.55 5.88 16.07
CA HIS A 194 5.16 6.02 14.67
C HIS A 194 4.54 7.41 14.51
N GLY A 195 5.26 8.29 13.80
CA GLY A 195 4.86 9.69 13.65
C GLY A 195 4.64 10.40 15.00
N ALA A 196 3.53 11.15 15.10
CA ALA A 196 3.13 11.91 16.29
C ALA A 196 2.17 11.15 17.22
N SER A 197 1.91 9.87 16.96
CA SER A 197 0.94 9.02 17.68
C SER A 197 1.57 8.16 18.78
N GLU A 198 0.72 7.52 19.59
CA GLU A 198 1.12 6.53 20.61
C GLU A 198 2.06 5.45 20.04
N PRO A 199 3.00 4.92 20.85
CA PRO A 199 3.94 3.91 20.39
C PRO A 199 3.22 2.62 19.99
N TRP A 200 3.42 2.23 18.73
CA TRP A 200 2.85 1.01 18.14
C TRP A 200 3.62 -0.26 18.52
N GLY A 201 4.80 -0.11 19.13
CA GLY A 201 5.62 -1.23 19.54
C GLY A 201 6.61 -0.92 20.66
N GLU A 202 7.31 -1.97 21.11
CA GLU A 202 8.29 -1.92 22.18
C GLU A 202 9.35 -2.99 21.99
N ILE A 203 10.59 -2.67 22.34
CA ILE A 203 11.68 -3.66 22.44
C ILE A 203 11.49 -4.47 23.73
N LEU A 204 11.22 -5.77 23.61
CA LEU A 204 11.09 -6.69 24.74
C LEU A 204 12.43 -7.12 25.29
N SER A 205 13.39 -7.43 24.41
CA SER A 205 14.73 -7.86 24.81
C SER A 205 15.76 -7.50 23.73
N VAL A 206 17.01 -7.34 24.17
CA VAL A 206 18.19 -7.14 23.30
C VAL A 206 19.31 -8.08 23.73
N LYS A 207 20.05 -8.60 22.77
CA LYS A 207 21.32 -9.31 23.02
C LYS A 207 22.50 -8.34 22.88
N PRO A 208 23.70 -8.69 23.39
CA PRO A 208 24.89 -7.87 23.20
C PRO A 208 25.11 -7.53 21.72
N ALA A 209 25.55 -6.30 21.47
CA ALA A 209 25.91 -5.87 20.13
C ALA A 209 27.08 -6.72 19.59
N VAL A 210 26.95 -7.19 18.35
CA VAL A 210 28.00 -7.93 17.64
C VAL A 210 28.35 -7.21 16.34
N PRO A 211 29.56 -7.39 15.79
CA PRO A 211 29.88 -6.87 14.47
C PRO A 211 28.86 -7.34 13.43
N ASP A 212 28.47 -6.44 12.53
CA ASP A 212 27.49 -6.73 11.50
C ASP A 212 28.10 -7.61 10.39
N GLU A 213 27.26 -8.34 9.67
CA GLU A 213 27.68 -9.23 8.58
C GLU A 213 27.06 -8.78 7.26
N ALA A 214 27.89 -8.55 6.25
CA ALA A 214 27.47 -8.20 4.90
C ALA A 214 27.74 -9.33 3.92
N ARG A 215 26.75 -9.64 3.08
CA ARG A 215 26.95 -10.51 1.91
C ARG A 215 27.58 -9.67 0.79
N LEU A 216 28.78 -10.04 0.38
CA LEU A 216 29.50 -9.45 -0.73
C LEU A 216 29.38 -10.37 -1.94
N GLU A 217 28.88 -9.83 -3.06
CA GLU A 217 28.73 -10.56 -4.33
C GLU A 217 29.98 -10.35 -5.19
N PHE A 218 30.56 -11.44 -5.68
CA PHE A 218 31.73 -11.50 -6.55
C PHE A 218 31.39 -12.37 -7.78
N GLY A 219 30.76 -11.76 -8.79
CA GLY A 219 30.30 -12.50 -9.98
C GLY A 219 29.21 -13.50 -9.62
N ASP A 220 29.53 -14.80 -9.68
CA ASP A 220 28.64 -15.92 -9.34
C ASP A 220 28.81 -16.44 -7.91
N ARG A 221 29.69 -15.82 -7.10
CA ARG A 221 29.96 -16.22 -5.71
C ARG A 221 29.53 -15.15 -4.73
N SER A 222 28.97 -15.58 -3.61
CA SER A 222 28.74 -14.69 -2.45
C SER A 222 29.65 -15.08 -1.28
N VAL A 223 30.18 -14.08 -0.58
CA VAL A 223 30.99 -14.26 0.63
C VAL A 223 30.38 -13.43 1.75
N ILE A 224 30.26 -14.02 2.95
CA ILE A 224 29.86 -13.29 4.15
C ILE A 224 31.11 -12.66 4.76
N ALA A 225 31.11 -11.35 4.91
CA ALA A 225 32.20 -10.60 5.53
C ALA A 225 31.71 -9.87 6.79
N THR A 226 32.49 -9.97 7.86
CA THR A 226 32.27 -9.22 9.10
C THR A 226 32.70 -7.78 8.92
N MET A 227 31.84 -6.84 9.29
CA MET A 227 32.03 -5.40 9.12
C MET A 227 32.55 -4.80 10.44
N ALA A 228 33.81 -4.38 10.47
CA ALA A 228 34.45 -3.88 11.71
C ALA A 228 33.83 -2.58 12.27
N THR A 229 33.21 -1.77 11.40
CA THR A 229 32.66 -0.44 11.76
C THR A 229 31.14 -0.44 11.94
N ARG A 230 30.47 -1.58 11.68
CA ARG A 230 29.03 -1.71 11.75
C ARG A 230 28.66 -2.74 12.78
N TRP A 231 27.59 -2.47 13.51
CA TRP A 231 27.11 -3.32 14.58
C TRP A 231 25.68 -3.76 14.28
N GLN A 232 25.36 -4.96 14.73
CA GLN A 232 24.00 -5.45 14.81
C GLN A 232 23.64 -5.79 16.24
N VAL A 233 22.38 -5.53 16.61
CA VAL A 233 21.81 -5.83 17.92
C VAL A 233 20.63 -6.75 17.70
N PRO A 234 20.79 -8.07 17.98
CA PRO A 234 19.67 -8.99 17.97
C PRO A 234 18.65 -8.57 19.02
N ALA A 235 17.39 -8.48 18.63
CA ALA A 235 16.33 -7.96 19.48
C ALA A 235 15.02 -8.71 19.24
N GLU A 236 14.18 -8.68 20.27
CA GLU A 236 12.81 -9.12 20.20
C GLU A 236 11.87 -7.95 20.45
N LEU A 237 10.90 -7.77 19.57
CA LEU A 237 9.97 -6.65 19.59
C LEU A 237 8.55 -7.15 19.86
N ARG A 238 7.74 -6.38 20.57
CA ARG A 238 6.28 -6.51 20.60
C ARG A 238 5.71 -5.40 19.74
N VAL A 239 4.98 -5.76 18.70
CA VAL A 239 4.43 -4.79 17.75
C VAL A 239 2.94 -5.02 17.55
N GLN A 240 2.20 -3.93 17.41
CA GLN A 240 0.84 -3.92 16.90
C GLN A 240 0.90 -3.88 15.37
N CYS A 241 0.14 -4.75 14.71
CA CYS A 241 0.07 -4.81 13.26
C CYS A 241 -1.35 -5.09 12.77
N THR A 242 -1.64 -4.68 11.54
CA THR A 242 -2.89 -5.05 10.86
C THR A 242 -2.67 -6.37 10.13
N VAL A 243 -3.52 -7.36 10.42
CA VAL A 243 -3.47 -8.67 9.75
C VAL A 243 -4.29 -8.62 8.48
N SER A 244 -3.72 -9.09 7.38
CA SER A 244 -4.49 -9.31 6.17
C SER A 244 -3.93 -10.49 5.38
N GLY A 245 -4.75 -11.52 5.20
CA GLY A 245 -4.29 -12.83 4.79
C GLY A 245 -3.41 -13.47 5.88
N ALA A 246 -2.27 -14.02 5.50
CA ALA A 246 -1.26 -14.57 6.42
C ALA A 246 -0.16 -13.55 6.79
N GLN A 247 -0.34 -12.29 6.43
CA GLN A 247 0.69 -11.26 6.52
C GLN A 247 0.34 -10.21 7.57
N CYS A 248 1.36 -9.77 8.31
CA CYS A 248 1.27 -8.78 9.39
C CYS A 248 1.93 -7.48 8.90
N TYR A 249 1.13 -6.41 8.83
CA TYR A 249 1.55 -5.11 8.32
C TYR A 249 1.69 -4.10 9.43
N LEU A 250 2.83 -3.43 9.47
CA LEU A 250 3.00 -2.24 10.31
C LEU A 250 2.16 -1.07 9.76
N PRO A 251 1.85 -0.05 10.59
CA PRO A 251 1.02 1.10 10.19
C PRO A 251 1.41 1.76 8.85
N ASP A 252 2.72 1.79 8.52
CA ASP A 252 3.26 2.30 7.25
C ASP A 252 3.43 1.25 6.14
N THR A 253 2.62 0.19 6.15
CA THR A 253 2.62 -0.88 5.14
C THR A 253 3.89 -1.73 5.07
N VAL A 254 4.77 -1.66 6.08
CA VAL A 254 5.95 -2.52 6.08
C VAL A 254 5.54 -3.94 6.43
N LEU A 255 5.83 -4.84 5.49
CA LEU A 255 5.61 -6.26 5.64
C LEU A 255 6.59 -6.79 6.69
N VAL A 256 6.06 -7.33 7.78
CA VAL A 256 6.87 -8.10 8.73
C VAL A 256 6.78 -9.55 8.30
N GLU A 257 7.83 -10.05 7.67
CA GLU A 257 7.96 -11.45 7.26
C GLU A 257 9.37 -11.96 7.55
N PRO A 258 9.53 -13.22 7.99
CA PRO A 258 10.85 -13.84 8.10
C PRO A 258 11.67 -13.68 6.81
N GLY A 259 12.91 -13.23 6.94
CA GLY A 259 13.83 -12.98 5.82
C GLY A 259 13.71 -11.59 5.18
N HIS A 260 12.76 -10.75 5.59
CA HIS A 260 12.65 -9.38 5.10
C HIS A 260 13.41 -8.37 5.98
N ASN A 261 13.99 -7.36 5.32
CA ASN A 261 14.51 -6.18 5.99
C ASN A 261 13.44 -5.10 5.98
N THR A 262 13.09 -4.61 7.16
CA THR A 262 12.14 -3.51 7.40
C THR A 262 12.88 -2.31 7.98
N SER A 263 12.27 -1.13 7.90
CA SER A 263 12.73 0.05 8.62
C SER A 263 11.81 0.30 9.81
N ILE A 264 12.40 0.37 11.00
CA ILE A 264 11.68 0.60 12.26
C ILE A 264 12.19 1.90 12.86
N ASP A 265 11.27 2.82 13.13
CA ASP A 265 11.58 4.05 13.83
C ASP A 265 11.97 3.77 15.28
N ALA A 266 13.23 4.06 15.62
CA ALA A 266 13.79 3.93 16.95
C ALA A 266 14.86 5.01 17.15
N LEU A 267 15.00 5.52 18.39
CA LEU A 267 15.95 6.60 18.70
C LEU A 267 15.72 7.87 17.83
N GLY A 268 14.47 8.14 17.46
CA GLY A 268 14.08 9.31 16.66
C GLY A 268 14.41 9.21 15.17
N ARG A 269 14.73 8.02 14.64
CA ARG A 269 15.06 7.82 13.23
C ARG A 269 14.71 6.42 12.71
N PRO A 270 14.56 6.24 11.39
CA PRO A 270 14.40 4.91 10.79
C PRO A 270 15.68 4.09 10.92
N LEU A 271 15.60 2.92 11.57
CA LEU A 271 16.70 1.95 11.68
C LEU A 271 16.37 0.68 10.88
N PRO A 272 17.34 0.10 10.15
CA PRO A 272 17.11 -1.15 9.45
C PRO A 272 17.03 -2.32 10.44
N PHE A 273 15.98 -3.12 10.32
CA PHE A 273 15.72 -4.28 11.14
C PHE A 273 15.47 -5.50 10.25
N SER A 274 16.25 -6.56 10.45
CA SER A 274 16.10 -7.81 9.70
C SER A 274 15.25 -8.78 10.49
N VAL A 275 14.10 -9.16 9.96
CA VAL A 275 13.15 -10.07 10.61
C VAL A 275 13.63 -11.50 10.42
N THR A 276 13.81 -12.22 11.51
CA THR A 276 14.18 -13.65 11.49
C THR A 276 12.98 -14.54 11.76
N ASP A 277 12.06 -14.12 12.65
CA ASP A 277 10.92 -14.95 13.03
C ASP A 277 9.74 -14.11 13.55
N LEU A 278 8.53 -14.69 13.49
CA LEU A 278 7.29 -14.13 13.99
C LEU A 278 6.62 -15.10 14.95
N LEU A 279 6.41 -14.63 16.17
CA LEU A 279 5.79 -15.41 17.24
C LEU A 279 4.47 -14.77 17.67
N PRO A 280 3.43 -15.55 17.98
CA PRO A 280 2.21 -15.01 18.56
C PRO A 280 2.52 -14.40 19.95
N VAL A 281 1.86 -13.28 20.29
CA VAL A 281 1.79 -12.81 21.69
C VAL A 281 0.80 -13.71 22.41
N VAL A 282 1.19 -14.95 22.67
CA VAL A 282 0.48 -15.76 23.66
C VAL A 282 0.83 -15.12 25.00
N GLN A 283 -0.18 -14.57 25.69
CA GLN A 283 -0.01 -14.12 27.07
C GLN A 283 0.71 -15.21 27.85
N GLU A 284 1.91 -14.90 28.33
CA GLU A 284 2.80 -15.80 29.08
C GLU A 284 2.24 -16.19 30.46
N ARG A 285 0.92 -16.09 30.70
CA ARG A 285 0.26 -16.91 31.72
C ARG A 285 -0.02 -18.28 31.14
N ARG A 286 1.05 -19.06 31.00
CA ARG A 286 0.92 -20.50 30.72
C ARG A 286 0.15 -21.11 31.88
N THR A 287 -1.04 -21.62 31.57
CA THR A 287 -1.84 -22.37 32.53
C THR A 287 -1.19 -23.74 32.66
N LEU A 288 -0.84 -24.14 33.88
CA LEU A 288 -0.39 -25.50 34.14
C LEU A 288 -1.61 -26.38 34.41
N ALA A 289 -1.68 -27.51 33.72
CA ALA A 289 -2.64 -28.56 33.99
C ALA A 289 -1.97 -29.69 34.78
N ASN A 290 -2.52 -30.03 35.94
CA ASN A 290 -2.15 -31.26 36.67
C ASN A 290 -3.11 -32.36 36.22
N ALA A 291 -2.59 -33.42 35.62
CA ALA A 291 -3.40 -34.51 35.09
C ALA A 291 -2.92 -35.87 35.60
N THR A 292 -3.88 -36.78 35.79
CA THR A 292 -3.60 -38.20 35.99
C THR A 292 -3.75 -38.91 34.66
N ILE A 293 -2.78 -39.76 34.33
CA ILE A 293 -2.70 -40.46 33.05
C ILE A 293 -2.60 -41.96 33.35
N ARG A 294 -3.32 -42.77 32.57
CA ARG A 294 -3.10 -44.21 32.48
C ARG A 294 -2.35 -44.52 31.19
N LEU A 295 -1.08 -44.83 31.32
CA LEU A 295 -0.21 -45.31 30.24
C LEU A 295 -0.40 -46.80 30.05
N LEU A 296 -0.38 -47.26 28.80
CA LEU A 296 -0.59 -48.65 28.40
C LEU A 296 0.50 -49.07 27.43
N GLY A 297 1.10 -50.23 27.64
CA GLY A 297 2.15 -50.74 26.76
C GLY A 297 2.64 -52.12 27.14
N ARG A 298 3.74 -52.54 26.52
CA ARG A 298 4.48 -53.72 26.95
C ARG A 298 5.15 -53.45 28.30
N ALA A 299 5.30 -54.49 29.13
CA ALA A 299 5.88 -54.38 30.47
C ALA A 299 7.26 -53.71 30.45
N ASP A 300 8.13 -54.08 29.51
CA ASP A 300 9.46 -53.51 29.35
C ASP A 300 9.45 -52.02 29.04
N VAL A 301 8.47 -51.52 28.28
CA VAL A 301 8.34 -50.09 27.96
C VAL A 301 7.74 -49.32 29.14
N VAL A 302 6.73 -49.89 29.81
CA VAL A 302 6.08 -49.24 30.96
C VAL A 302 7.07 -49.11 32.12
N ASP A 303 7.95 -50.10 32.33
CA ASP A 303 9.01 -50.07 33.35
C ASP A 303 10.10 -49.03 33.09
N MET A 304 10.25 -48.56 31.85
CA MET A 304 11.16 -47.45 31.53
C MET A 304 10.63 -46.07 31.93
N VAL A 305 9.35 -45.94 32.28
CA VAL A 305 8.76 -44.66 32.65
C VAL A 305 9.11 -44.32 34.10
N HIS A 306 9.74 -43.17 34.35
CA HIS A 306 10.16 -42.72 35.67
C HIS A 306 9.59 -41.35 36.04
N GLU A 307 9.65 -41.03 37.33
CA GLU A 307 9.40 -39.66 37.80
C GLU A 307 10.46 -38.71 37.20
N HIS A 308 10.04 -37.49 36.89
CA HIS A 308 10.83 -36.46 36.22
C HIS A 308 11.13 -36.68 34.74
N ASP A 309 10.66 -37.78 34.15
CA ASP A 309 10.70 -37.93 32.70
C ASP A 309 9.98 -36.76 32.02
N ALA A 310 10.59 -36.25 30.96
CA ALA A 310 10.13 -35.08 30.23
C ALA A 310 9.71 -35.48 28.82
N ASP A 311 8.54 -35.00 28.39
CA ASP A 311 8.03 -35.28 27.05
C ASP A 311 8.78 -34.48 25.98
N LEU A 312 9.41 -35.21 25.07
CA LEU A 312 10.16 -34.74 23.92
C LEU A 312 9.38 -34.88 22.60
N SER A 313 8.07 -35.18 22.66
CA SER A 313 7.20 -35.24 21.48
C SER A 313 7.32 -33.99 20.59
N PRO A 314 7.35 -34.09 19.26
CA PRO A 314 7.40 -32.94 18.37
C PRO A 314 6.13 -32.07 18.48
N GLY A 315 6.23 -30.76 18.23
CA GLY A 315 5.06 -29.87 18.12
C GLY A 315 4.82 -28.90 19.28
N GLY A 316 5.86 -28.50 20.02
CA GLY A 316 5.77 -27.39 20.96
C GLY A 316 7.12 -26.86 21.42
N ASP A 317 7.08 -25.90 22.32
CA ASP A 317 8.26 -25.32 22.96
C ASP A 317 9.10 -26.42 23.64
N ARG A 318 10.40 -26.47 23.30
CA ARG A 318 11.33 -27.45 23.87
C ARG A 318 11.78 -27.07 25.26
N ASP A 319 11.66 -25.79 25.62
CA ASP A 319 12.19 -25.27 26.88
C ASP A 319 11.27 -25.61 28.08
N ASP A 320 10.06 -26.10 27.83
CA ASP A 320 9.06 -26.41 28.87
C ASP A 320 8.21 -27.64 28.48
N PRO A 321 8.76 -28.86 28.61
CA PRO A 321 8.04 -30.11 28.30
C PRO A 321 7.06 -30.49 29.41
N ALA A 322 6.04 -31.28 29.08
CA ALA A 322 5.26 -31.97 30.11
C ALA A 322 6.17 -32.91 30.91
N LYS A 323 5.95 -33.00 32.23
CA LYS A 323 6.79 -33.82 33.12
C LYS A 323 5.95 -34.74 33.96
N ILE A 324 6.41 -35.98 34.11
CA ILE A 324 5.85 -36.92 35.08
C ILE A 324 6.30 -36.47 36.47
N THR A 325 5.35 -36.21 37.36
CA THR A 325 5.62 -35.74 38.72
C THR A 325 5.52 -36.83 39.77
N ALA A 326 4.75 -37.89 39.51
CA ALA A 326 4.65 -39.04 40.42
C ALA A 326 4.20 -40.31 39.69
N VAL A 327 4.77 -41.46 40.06
CA VAL A 327 4.27 -42.79 39.67
C VAL A 327 3.30 -43.28 40.74
N LEU A 328 2.03 -43.47 40.38
CA LEU A 328 0.97 -43.78 41.33
C LEU A 328 0.75 -45.29 41.48
N LYS A 329 0.68 -46.01 40.36
CA LYS A 329 0.40 -47.46 40.35
C LYS A 329 0.92 -48.13 39.09
N ARG A 330 1.53 -49.29 39.25
CA ARG A 330 1.85 -50.22 38.15
C ARG A 330 1.00 -51.48 38.27
N GLY A 331 0.75 -52.13 37.14
CA GLY A 331 0.14 -53.46 37.14
C GLY A 331 0.05 -54.05 35.74
N GLU A 332 -0.49 -55.25 35.68
CA GLU A 332 -0.73 -55.97 34.43
C GLU A 332 -2.22 -56.27 34.29
N ILE A 333 -2.71 -56.19 33.07
CA ILE A 333 -4.07 -56.55 32.69
C ILE A 333 -3.97 -57.56 31.57
N SER A 334 -4.71 -58.66 31.69
CA SER A 334 -4.86 -59.61 30.59
C SER A 334 -5.47 -58.90 29.38
N SER A 335 -4.91 -59.09 28.20
CA SER A 335 -5.30 -58.35 26.99
C SER A 335 -6.77 -58.56 26.60
N ASP A 336 -7.38 -59.68 27.01
CA ASP A 336 -8.80 -60.00 26.83
C ASP A 336 -9.75 -59.03 27.55
N LEU A 337 -9.26 -58.31 28.58
CA LEU A 337 -10.07 -57.42 29.41
C LEU A 337 -9.98 -55.93 29.02
N VAL A 338 -9.31 -55.60 27.91
CA VAL A 338 -9.17 -54.20 27.45
C VAL A 338 -10.13 -53.93 26.28
N PRO A 339 -11.36 -53.46 26.55
CA PRO A 339 -12.26 -53.02 25.47
C PRO A 339 -11.67 -51.77 24.79
N ASN A 340 -11.39 -51.89 23.49
CA ASN A 340 -10.85 -50.83 22.63
C ASN A 340 -9.47 -50.28 23.09
N PRO A 341 -8.38 -51.04 22.90
CA PRO A 341 -7.05 -50.51 23.16
C PRO A 341 -6.77 -49.27 22.28
N PRO A 342 -6.02 -48.27 22.78
CA PRO A 342 -5.54 -47.16 21.97
C PRO A 342 -4.89 -47.65 20.66
N GLU A 343 -5.05 -46.87 19.58
CA GLU A 343 -4.39 -47.18 18.31
C GLU A 343 -2.89 -47.41 18.51
N GLY A 344 -2.37 -48.50 17.95
CA GLY A 344 -0.94 -48.86 18.00
C GLY A 344 -0.55 -49.90 19.05
N ILE A 345 -1.45 -50.36 19.92
CA ILE A 345 -1.17 -51.51 20.80
C ILE A 345 -1.33 -52.81 20.00
N ILE A 346 -0.25 -53.59 19.91
CA ILE A 346 -0.20 -54.87 19.22
C ILE A 346 -1.11 -55.87 19.93
N ARG A 347 -2.11 -56.41 19.24
CA ARG A 347 -3.09 -57.39 19.77
C ARG A 347 -2.52 -58.78 20.11
N SER A 348 -1.19 -58.96 20.11
CA SER A 348 -0.53 -60.27 20.21
C SER A 348 0.22 -60.51 21.52
N VAL A 349 -0.10 -59.77 22.58
CA VAL A 349 0.51 -59.95 23.91
C VAL A 349 -0.55 -60.41 24.89
N ASP A 350 -0.28 -61.50 25.63
CA ASP A 350 -1.21 -62.09 26.60
C ASP A 350 -1.44 -61.16 27.81
N THR A 351 -0.46 -60.31 28.12
CA THR A 351 -0.50 -59.31 29.20
C THR A 351 -0.08 -57.93 28.69
N ILE A 352 -0.87 -56.91 29.02
CA ILE A 352 -0.57 -55.50 28.81
C ILE A 352 -0.25 -54.89 30.16
N ALA A 353 0.91 -54.24 30.28
CA ALA A 353 1.24 -53.48 31.47
C ALA A 353 0.57 -52.10 31.42
N PHE A 354 0.15 -51.62 32.58
CA PHE A 354 -0.34 -50.25 32.75
C PHE A 354 0.41 -49.53 33.86
N LEU A 355 0.46 -48.21 33.72
CA LEU A 355 1.02 -47.29 34.70
C LEU A 355 0.07 -46.10 34.86
N ASP A 356 -0.43 -45.91 36.08
CA ASP A 356 -1.09 -44.68 36.47
C ASP A 356 -0.03 -43.71 37.00
N CYS A 357 0.07 -42.52 36.41
CA CYS A 357 1.01 -41.48 36.83
C CYS A 357 0.35 -40.10 36.88
N ALA A 358 0.93 -39.19 37.67
CA ALA A 358 0.58 -37.78 37.66
C ALA A 358 1.61 -37.02 36.82
N ALA A 359 1.13 -36.08 36.00
CA ALA A 359 1.99 -35.24 35.18
C ALA A 359 1.48 -33.79 35.13
N VAL A 360 2.42 -32.88 34.91
CA VAL A 360 2.16 -31.45 34.71
C VAL A 360 2.35 -31.11 33.24
N PHE A 361 1.33 -30.48 32.65
CA PHE A 361 1.33 -30.05 31.26
C PHE A 361 1.28 -28.53 31.15
N PRO A 362 2.17 -27.90 30.38
CA PRO A 362 2.01 -26.52 29.96
C PRO A 362 0.97 -26.45 28.85
N VAL A 363 -0.24 -25.95 29.16
CA VAL A 363 -1.36 -25.97 28.21
C VAL A 363 -1.65 -24.60 27.62
N SER A 364 -2.13 -24.60 26.38
CA SER A 364 -2.70 -23.44 25.70
C SER A 364 -4.22 -23.60 25.56
N ARG A 365 -4.94 -22.47 25.59
CA ARG A 365 -6.40 -22.46 25.43
C ARG A 365 -6.76 -22.30 23.94
N ALA A 366 -7.57 -23.22 23.43
CA ALA A 366 -8.18 -23.15 22.11
C ALA A 366 -9.72 -23.14 22.24
N PRO A 367 -10.49 -22.84 21.17
CA PRO A 367 -11.96 -22.84 21.22
C PRO A 367 -12.56 -24.17 21.69
N THR A 368 -11.85 -25.28 21.45
CA THR A 368 -12.29 -26.65 21.77
C THR A 368 -11.81 -27.16 23.13
N GLY A 369 -11.05 -26.36 23.89
CA GLY A 369 -10.55 -26.72 25.22
C GLY A 369 -9.07 -26.41 25.44
N TRP A 370 -8.44 -27.17 26.33
CA TRP A 370 -7.02 -27.05 26.65
C TRP A 370 -6.20 -28.02 25.82
N TRP A 371 -5.05 -27.57 25.33
CA TRP A 371 -4.20 -28.32 24.41
C TRP A 371 -2.74 -28.28 24.83
N TYR A 372 -2.03 -29.37 24.58
CA TYR A 372 -0.59 -29.51 24.75
C TYR A 372 -0.02 -30.21 23.51
N ARG A 373 0.87 -29.53 22.78
CA ARG A 373 1.51 -30.06 21.54
C ARG A 373 0.53 -30.71 20.55
N GLY A 374 -0.61 -30.05 20.33
CA GLY A 374 -1.65 -30.57 19.44
C GLY A 374 -2.46 -31.75 20.00
N GLN A 375 -2.29 -32.09 21.27
CA GLN A 375 -3.05 -33.13 21.97
C GLN A 375 -4.03 -32.46 22.97
N PRO A 376 -5.31 -32.85 23.01
CA PRO A 376 -6.27 -32.27 23.94
C PRO A 376 -6.00 -32.76 25.37
N ILE A 377 -5.97 -31.85 26.33
CA ILE A 377 -5.79 -32.16 27.75
C ILE A 377 -7.17 -32.10 28.44
N LYS A 378 -7.84 -33.25 28.52
CA LYS A 378 -9.12 -33.45 29.22
C LYS A 378 -9.34 -34.93 29.54
N ALA A 379 -10.19 -35.24 30.52
CA ALA A 379 -10.52 -36.63 30.84
C ALA A 379 -11.07 -37.39 29.61
N GLY A 380 -10.58 -38.61 29.40
CA GLY A 380 -10.90 -39.47 28.27
C GLY A 380 -10.07 -39.20 27.00
N ALA A 381 -9.27 -38.14 26.96
CA ALA A 381 -8.40 -37.87 25.80
C ALA A 381 -7.20 -38.83 25.76
N SER A 382 -6.81 -39.24 24.56
CA SER A 382 -5.56 -39.96 24.33
C SER A 382 -4.36 -39.02 24.45
N ILE A 383 -3.27 -39.51 25.02
CA ILE A 383 -1.99 -38.81 25.09
C ILE A 383 -0.86 -39.74 24.62
N THR A 384 0.10 -39.16 23.90
CA THR A 384 1.40 -39.77 23.59
C THR A 384 2.47 -39.03 24.38
N PHE A 385 3.28 -39.80 25.10
CA PHE A 385 4.43 -39.32 25.84
C PHE A 385 5.69 -39.96 25.26
N GLN A 386 6.66 -39.15 24.87
CA GLN A 386 7.87 -39.60 24.19
C GLN A 386 9.08 -39.07 24.91
N THR A 387 10.08 -39.91 25.15
CA THR A 387 11.42 -39.50 25.61
C THR A 387 12.44 -39.76 24.49
N ASP A 388 13.72 -39.68 24.81
CA ASP A 388 14.81 -40.12 23.96
C ASP A 388 14.91 -41.66 23.85
N THR A 389 14.35 -42.37 24.83
CA THR A 389 14.50 -43.82 25.01
C THR A 389 13.22 -44.61 24.73
N TYR A 390 12.04 -44.00 24.87
CA TYR A 390 10.78 -44.70 24.67
C TYR A 390 9.64 -43.82 24.15
N ILE A 391 8.60 -44.47 23.63
CA ILE A 391 7.30 -43.85 23.30
C ILE A 391 6.22 -44.69 23.98
N VAL A 392 5.34 -44.04 24.73
CA VAL A 392 4.23 -44.68 25.41
C VAL A 392 2.94 -43.90 25.16
N ARG A 393 1.83 -44.62 25.02
CA ARG A 393 0.51 -44.04 24.78
C ARG A 393 -0.39 -44.32 25.98
N GLY A 394 -1.34 -43.44 26.21
CA GLY A 394 -2.26 -43.58 27.33
C GLY A 394 -3.50 -42.73 27.18
N VAL A 395 -4.27 -42.69 28.25
CA VAL A 395 -5.47 -41.87 28.36
C VAL A 395 -5.41 -41.00 29.61
N ILE A 396 -5.85 -39.77 29.49
CA ILE A 396 -5.98 -38.86 30.62
C ILE A 396 -7.22 -39.27 31.42
N THR A 397 -7.06 -39.65 32.67
CA THR A 397 -8.16 -40.07 33.55
C THR A 397 -8.76 -38.89 34.31
N SER A 398 -7.96 -37.89 34.65
CA SER A 398 -8.41 -36.63 35.24
C SER A 398 -7.48 -35.48 34.88
N ALA A 399 -7.98 -34.24 34.87
CA ALA A 399 -7.18 -33.04 34.66
C ALA A 399 -7.75 -31.86 35.45
N THR A 400 -6.88 -31.09 36.09
CA THR A 400 -7.19 -29.85 36.81
C THR A 400 -6.30 -28.74 36.30
N PHE A 401 -6.85 -27.53 36.18
CA PHE A 401 -6.16 -26.40 35.56
C PHE A 401 -5.96 -25.30 36.60
N SER A 402 -4.71 -24.86 36.76
CA SER A 402 -4.40 -23.72 37.63
C SER A 402 -4.70 -22.41 36.91
N THR A 403 -5.91 -21.90 37.05
CA THR A 403 -6.22 -20.52 36.64
C THR A 403 -5.65 -19.57 37.70
N ARG A 404 -4.50 -18.95 37.44
CA ARG A 404 -3.98 -17.83 38.24
C ARG A 404 -4.16 -16.50 37.52
#